data_AF-A0AAE1F6U5-F1
#
_entry.id   AF-A0AAE1F6U5-F1
#
_cell.length_a   1.000
_cell.length_b   1.000
_cell.length_c   1.000
_cell.angle_alpha   90.00
_cell.angle_beta   90.00
_cell.angle_gamma   90.00
#
_symmetry.space_group_name_H-M   'P 1'
#
loop_
_entity.id
_entity.type
_entity.pdbx_description
1 polymer ?
#
loop_
_entity_poly.entity_id
_entity_poly.type
_entity_poly.pdbx_seq_one_letter_code
_entity_poly.pdbx_strand_id
1 'polypeptide(L)'
;MAVLSVIQIAPLRDAAVTCTNWLWGKADWEGLCNTLQQTPRSNILVGRYNKYSRELPQTPWFVEGERKQSTSVQELLSAILNNTIKAQDLKFSSSGREDVDVRCLGVGRPFVIEFINPRHTLLTQTQVAVLQSAVNESTHLVKLRHLQIVDKKDVKYLKEGEEEKTKTYCALCLSTQGYNTAALDKLNELSEVSVEQKTPLRVLHRRPLATRTRIVHTITAVPIDLHYFKLYLTTQAGTYIKEFKHGDLGRTNPNLRQVIGVDLDIVALDVENVALDWPPKCSE
;
A
#
# COMPACT_ATOMS: atom_id res chain seq x y z
N MET A 1 10.62 73.47 -19.12
CA MET A 1 9.60 73.47 -20.18
C MET A 1 9.69 72.16 -20.94
N ALA A 2 8.72 71.27 -20.74
CA ALA A 2 8.48 70.10 -21.56
C ALA A 2 6.96 69.96 -21.67
N VAL A 3 6.46 70.08 -22.89
CA VAL A 3 5.05 70.21 -23.24
C VAL A 3 4.44 68.82 -23.35
N LEU A 4 3.43 68.53 -22.53
CA LEU A 4 2.55 67.38 -22.67
C LEU A 4 1.62 67.61 -23.87
N SER A 5 1.82 66.86 -24.95
CA SER A 5 0.87 66.79 -26.07
C SER A 5 -0.20 65.72 -25.79
N VAL A 6 -1.39 66.19 -25.47
CA VAL A 6 -2.63 65.39 -25.40
C VAL A 6 -3.05 65.08 -26.84
N ILE A 7 -2.98 63.81 -27.24
CA ILE A 7 -3.55 63.37 -28.52
C ILE A 7 -5.03 63.05 -28.28
N GLN A 8 -5.88 63.98 -28.70
CA GLN A 8 -7.32 63.83 -28.77
C GLN A 8 -7.67 63.51 -30.23
N ILE A 9 -7.96 62.24 -30.54
CA ILE A 9 -8.47 61.85 -31.86
C ILE A 9 -9.98 61.68 -31.72
N ALA A 10 -10.71 62.64 -32.31
CA ALA A 10 -12.16 62.59 -32.46
C ALA A 10 -12.58 61.46 -33.41
N PRO A 11 -13.74 60.80 -33.18
CA PRO A 11 -14.20 59.75 -34.07
C PRO A 11 -14.76 60.35 -35.36
N LEU A 12 -14.23 59.90 -36.50
CA LEU A 12 -14.89 60.06 -37.80
C LEU A 12 -16.20 59.26 -37.78
N ARG A 13 -17.32 59.98 -37.82
CA ARG A 13 -18.65 59.40 -38.00
C ARG A 13 -18.81 58.98 -39.47
N ASP A 14 -18.65 57.70 -39.75
CA ASP A 14 -19.23 57.10 -40.95
C ASP A 14 -20.68 56.68 -40.66
N ALA A 15 -21.60 57.31 -41.37
CA ALA A 15 -23.03 57.05 -41.32
C ALA A 15 -23.37 55.80 -42.15
N ALA A 16 -23.00 54.61 -41.65
CA ALA A 16 -23.43 53.33 -42.25
C ALA A 16 -23.26 52.14 -41.30
N VAL A 17 -23.79 52.19 -40.07
CA VAL A 17 -24.14 50.97 -39.33
C VAL A 17 -25.48 51.20 -38.64
N THR A 18 -26.53 50.85 -39.36
CA THR A 18 -27.88 50.67 -38.86
C THR A 18 -27.93 49.51 -37.87
N CYS A 19 -28.53 49.77 -36.71
CA CYS A 19 -29.08 48.82 -35.75
C CYS A 19 -28.40 47.45 -35.61
N THR A 20 -27.46 47.34 -34.67
CA THR A 20 -27.29 46.08 -33.92
C THR A 20 -27.67 46.32 -32.47
N ASN A 21 -28.71 45.59 -32.05
CA ASN A 21 -29.23 45.54 -30.69
C ASN A 21 -28.08 45.35 -29.69
N TRP A 22 -28.01 46.23 -28.70
CA TRP A 22 -27.27 45.98 -27.46
C TRP A 22 -27.97 44.86 -26.70
N LEU A 23 -27.71 43.61 -27.09
CA LEU A 23 -27.91 42.46 -26.22
C LEU A 23 -26.82 42.53 -25.16
N TRP A 24 -27.15 43.12 -24.01
CA TRP A 24 -26.53 42.68 -22.75
C TRP A 24 -26.96 41.23 -22.52
N GLY A 25 -26.36 40.31 -23.28
CA GLY A 25 -26.45 38.90 -22.98
C GLY A 25 -25.90 38.74 -21.56
N LYS A 26 -26.73 38.21 -20.66
CA LYS A 26 -26.27 37.70 -19.36
C LYS A 26 -25.08 36.80 -19.66
N ALA A 27 -23.89 37.28 -19.39
CA ALA A 27 -22.72 36.44 -19.49
C ALA A 27 -22.95 35.32 -18.46
N ASP A 28 -23.05 34.08 -18.94
CA ASP A 28 -23.29 32.91 -18.10
C ASP A 28 -22.02 32.65 -17.28
N TRP A 29 -21.86 33.41 -16.20
CA TRP A 29 -20.74 33.29 -15.27
C TRP A 29 -20.76 31.94 -14.57
N GLU A 30 -21.91 31.31 -14.37
CA GLU A 30 -21.99 29.95 -13.87
C GLU A 30 -21.46 28.95 -14.89
N GLY A 31 -21.85 29.08 -16.17
CA GLY A 31 -21.31 28.29 -17.28
C GLY A 31 -19.81 28.50 -17.49
N LEU A 32 -19.32 29.74 -17.37
CA LEU A 32 -17.89 30.05 -17.51
C LEU A 32 -17.08 29.51 -16.34
N CYS A 33 -17.59 29.61 -15.10
CA CYS A 33 -16.98 29.00 -13.91
C CYS A 33 -16.99 27.47 -13.98
N ASN A 34 -18.06 26.85 -14.50
CA ASN A 34 -18.11 25.40 -14.71
C ASN A 34 -17.16 24.94 -15.83
N THR A 35 -16.93 25.77 -16.85
CA THR A 35 -15.97 25.48 -17.94
C THR A 35 -14.51 25.69 -17.48
N LEU A 36 -14.28 26.55 -16.50
CA LEU A 36 -12.98 26.80 -15.85
C LEU A 36 -12.73 25.93 -14.62
N GLN A 37 -13.63 25.00 -14.27
CA GLN A 37 -13.32 23.92 -13.33
C GLN A 37 -12.26 23.03 -13.99
N GLN A 38 -10.99 23.42 -13.87
CA GLN A 38 -9.89 22.48 -13.99
C GLN A 38 -10.23 21.33 -13.06
N THR A 39 -10.45 20.14 -13.61
CA THR A 39 -10.50 18.92 -12.81
C THR A 39 -9.26 18.95 -11.92
N PRO A 40 -9.41 18.96 -10.58
CA PRO A 40 -8.27 19.02 -9.69
C PRO A 40 -7.32 17.90 -10.09
N ARG A 41 -6.08 18.24 -10.45
CA ARG A 41 -5.05 17.22 -10.69
C ARG A 41 -5.02 16.32 -9.46
N SER A 42 -5.33 15.03 -9.63
CA SER A 42 -5.26 14.09 -8.51
C SER A 42 -3.81 14.00 -8.05
N ASN A 43 -3.57 14.31 -6.78
CA ASN A 43 -2.28 14.01 -6.18
C ASN A 43 -2.25 12.55 -5.81
N ILE A 44 -1.33 11.81 -6.42
CA ILE A 44 -1.10 10.40 -6.14
C ILE A 44 0.29 10.29 -5.56
N LEU A 45 0.36 10.02 -4.26
CA LEU A 45 1.62 9.73 -3.58
C LEU A 45 1.79 8.23 -3.48
N VAL A 46 3.01 7.78 -3.73
CA VAL A 46 3.39 6.37 -3.63
C VAL A 46 4.67 6.25 -2.84
N GLY A 47 4.88 5.09 -2.25
CA GLY A 47 6.11 4.80 -1.53
C GLY A 47 6.14 3.36 -1.07
N ARG A 48 7.06 3.06 -0.16
CA ARG A 48 7.04 1.83 0.63
C ARG A 48 6.89 2.16 2.10
N TYR A 49 6.10 1.35 2.81
CA TYR A 49 6.02 1.43 4.26
C TYR A 49 6.67 0.20 4.90
N ASN A 50 7.43 0.42 5.96
CA ASN A 50 7.75 -0.59 6.95
C ASN A 50 6.77 -0.49 8.11
N LYS A 51 6.39 -1.63 8.68
CA LYS A 51 5.52 -1.75 9.84
C LYS A 51 6.25 -2.56 10.91
N TYR A 52 6.49 -1.94 12.06
CA TYR A 52 7.26 -2.53 13.15
C TYR A 52 6.39 -3.07 14.30
N SER A 53 5.16 -2.56 14.43
CA SER A 53 4.20 -3.01 15.44
C SER A 53 3.51 -4.33 15.07
N ARG A 54 3.19 -5.16 16.07
CA ARG A 54 2.32 -6.35 15.96
C ARG A 54 0.88 -6.10 16.42
N GLU A 55 0.52 -4.84 16.65
CA GLU A 55 -0.82 -4.45 17.13
C GLU A 55 -1.48 -3.44 16.18
N LEU A 56 -0.82 -3.13 15.06
CA LEU A 56 -1.26 -2.10 14.13
C LEU A 56 -1.91 -2.70 12.88
N PRO A 57 -3.21 -2.44 12.61
CA PRO A 57 -3.81 -2.85 11.36
C PRO A 57 -3.31 -1.98 10.19
N GLN A 58 -3.35 -2.51 8.97
CA GLN A 58 -2.95 -1.74 7.79
C GLN A 58 -3.93 -0.61 7.48
N THR A 59 -5.23 -0.89 7.58
CA THR A 59 -6.33 0.07 7.37
C THR A 59 -7.18 0.16 8.63
N PRO A 60 -7.98 1.23 8.82
CA PRO A 60 -8.89 1.35 9.96
C PRO A 60 -9.69 0.07 10.16
N TRP A 61 -9.67 -0.48 11.37
CA TRP A 61 -10.25 -1.79 11.66
C TRP A 61 -11.51 -1.65 12.50
N PHE A 62 -12.65 -1.95 11.86
CA PHE A 62 -13.96 -1.99 12.48
C PHE A 62 -14.52 -3.41 12.45
N VAL A 63 -15.24 -3.81 13.50
CA VAL A 63 -16.05 -5.03 13.55
C VAL A 63 -17.37 -4.64 14.20
N GLU A 64 -18.48 -4.85 13.50
CA GLU A 64 -19.83 -4.47 13.95
C GLU A 64 -19.94 -2.98 14.32
N GLY A 65 -19.29 -2.11 13.54
CA GLY A 65 -19.26 -0.66 13.77
C GLY A 65 -18.27 -0.21 14.85
N GLU A 66 -17.81 -1.12 15.70
CA GLU A 66 -16.86 -0.81 16.77
C GLU A 66 -15.41 -0.85 16.28
N ARG A 67 -14.67 0.22 16.61
CA ARG A 67 -13.26 0.35 16.27
C ARG A 67 -12.41 -0.57 17.14
N LYS A 68 -11.60 -1.44 16.53
CA LYS A 68 -10.81 -2.46 17.24
C LYS A 68 -9.40 -2.04 17.59
N GLN A 69 -8.85 -1.05 16.90
CA GLN A 69 -7.52 -0.51 17.16
C GLN A 69 -7.53 1.01 17.01
N SER A 70 -6.72 1.68 17.82
CA SER A 70 -6.72 3.15 17.95
C SER A 70 -6.30 3.89 16.67
N THR A 71 -5.51 3.23 15.82
CA THR A 71 -5.00 3.79 14.56
C THR A 71 -4.66 2.66 13.57
N SER A 72 -4.17 3.02 12.39
CA SER A 72 -3.74 2.08 11.35
C SER A 72 -2.52 2.63 10.60
N VAL A 73 -1.85 1.78 9.81
CA VAL A 73 -0.79 2.24 8.88
C VAL A 73 -1.33 3.39 8.03
N GLN A 74 -2.44 3.19 7.33
CA GLN A 74 -3.10 4.22 6.51
C GLN A 74 -3.27 5.55 7.27
N GLU A 75 -3.81 5.55 8.49
CA GLU A 75 -4.08 6.76 9.26
C GLU A 75 -2.81 7.48 9.72
N LEU A 76 -1.79 6.72 10.15
CA LEU A 76 -0.49 7.30 10.54
C LEU A 76 0.17 8.02 9.37
N LEU A 77 0.09 7.44 8.17
CA LEU A 77 0.62 8.06 6.96
C LEU A 77 -0.22 9.27 6.55
N SER A 78 -1.54 9.08 6.44
CA SER A 78 -2.42 10.10 5.87
C SER A 78 -2.60 11.33 6.75
N ALA A 79 -2.55 11.19 8.08
CA ALA A 79 -2.69 12.31 9.01
C ALA A 79 -1.64 13.41 8.75
N ILE A 80 -0.38 13.01 8.52
CA ILE A 80 0.71 13.95 8.26
C ILE A 80 0.69 14.45 6.82
N LEU A 81 0.50 13.56 5.85
CA LEU A 81 0.50 13.94 4.43
C LEU A 81 -0.65 14.91 4.09
N ASN A 82 -1.83 14.68 4.67
CA ASN A 82 -2.99 15.52 4.41
C ASN A 82 -2.91 16.90 5.09
N ASN A 83 -2.01 17.10 6.06
CA ASN A 83 -1.77 18.43 6.62
C ASN A 83 -1.23 19.42 5.58
N THR A 84 -0.48 18.94 4.58
CA THR A 84 0.03 19.77 3.49
C THR A 84 -0.90 19.75 2.29
N ILE A 85 -1.43 18.59 1.91
CA ILE A 85 -2.24 18.43 0.67
C ILE A 85 -3.65 19.02 0.84
N LYS A 86 -4.21 18.99 2.06
CA LYS A 86 -5.54 19.50 2.42
C LYS A 86 -6.65 18.96 1.50
N ALA A 87 -6.64 17.65 1.26
CA ALA A 87 -7.67 16.96 0.50
C ALA A 87 -8.93 16.73 1.34
N GLN A 88 -10.07 16.62 0.65
CA GLN A 88 -11.37 16.31 1.27
C GLN A 88 -11.41 14.86 1.76
N ASP A 89 -10.86 13.95 0.97
CA ASP A 89 -10.84 12.51 1.27
C ASP A 89 -9.60 11.87 0.63
N LEU A 90 -9.36 10.58 0.91
CA LEU A 90 -8.24 9.83 0.37
C LEU A 90 -8.56 8.35 0.17
N LYS A 91 -7.93 7.75 -0.84
CA LYS A 91 -7.98 6.31 -1.08
C LYS A 91 -6.59 5.73 -0.88
N PHE A 92 -6.47 4.81 0.08
CA PHE A 92 -5.25 4.06 0.32
C PHE A 92 -5.33 2.71 -0.38
N SER A 93 -4.24 2.30 -1.04
CA SER A 93 -4.08 0.97 -1.63
C SER A 93 -2.65 0.49 -1.45
N SER A 94 -2.44 -0.82 -1.39
CA SER A 94 -1.11 -1.41 -1.22
C SER A 94 -0.98 -2.69 -2.03
N SER A 95 0.26 -3.10 -2.33
CA SER A 95 0.53 -4.34 -3.05
C SER A 95 0.38 -5.51 -2.08
N GLY A 96 -0.86 -5.92 -1.83
CA GLY A 96 -1.24 -6.89 -0.81
C GLY A 96 -1.34 -6.32 0.61
N ARG A 97 -1.51 -7.21 1.58
CA ARG A 97 -1.75 -6.87 2.99
C ARG A 97 -1.15 -7.91 3.93
N GLU A 98 -0.73 -7.47 5.10
CA GLU A 98 -0.38 -8.32 6.24
C GLU A 98 -1.42 -8.24 7.38
N ASP A 99 -1.47 -9.29 8.21
CA ASP A 99 -2.31 -9.31 9.41
C ASP A 99 -1.80 -8.29 10.47
N VAL A 100 -2.63 -8.02 11.48
CA VAL A 100 -2.33 -7.05 12.56
C VAL A 100 -1.04 -7.41 13.31
N ASP A 101 -0.84 -8.70 13.57
CA ASP A 101 0.28 -9.29 14.30
C ASP A 101 1.56 -9.49 13.47
N VAL A 102 1.53 -9.15 12.19
CA VAL A 102 2.64 -9.36 11.25
C VAL A 102 3.37 -8.04 11.00
N ARG A 103 4.71 -8.05 11.11
CA ARG A 103 5.54 -6.91 10.75
C ARG A 103 5.83 -6.90 9.24
N CYS A 104 6.14 -5.74 8.70
CA CYS A 104 6.63 -5.58 7.33
C CYS A 104 7.98 -4.86 7.37
N LEU A 105 9.05 -5.62 7.15
CA LEU A 105 10.44 -5.24 7.32
C LEU A 105 11.12 -5.06 5.95
N GLY A 106 12.46 -5.13 5.92
CA GLY A 106 13.27 -4.96 4.72
C GLY A 106 12.98 -3.66 3.99
N VAL A 107 12.77 -3.75 2.67
CA VAL A 107 12.47 -2.59 1.81
C VAL A 107 11.07 -2.02 2.03
N GLY A 108 10.20 -2.72 2.75
CA GLY A 108 8.82 -2.34 3.00
C GLY A 108 7.85 -2.72 1.89
N ARG A 109 6.55 -2.55 2.15
CA ARG A 109 5.47 -2.83 1.21
C ARG A 109 5.12 -1.60 0.37
N PRO A 110 5.05 -1.73 -0.97
CA PRO A 110 4.54 -0.68 -1.84
C PRO A 110 3.11 -0.25 -1.52
N PHE A 111 2.85 1.06 -1.54
CA PHE A 111 1.52 1.63 -1.35
C PHE A 111 1.28 2.84 -2.25
N VAL A 112 0.01 3.22 -2.35
CA VAL A 112 -0.53 4.37 -3.08
C VAL A 112 -1.56 5.07 -2.21
N ILE A 113 -1.51 6.41 -2.16
CA ILE A 113 -2.54 7.28 -1.61
C ILE A 113 -3.00 8.22 -2.72
N GLU A 114 -4.24 8.05 -3.17
CA GLU A 114 -4.92 8.98 -4.08
C GLU A 114 -5.71 9.99 -3.23
N PHE A 115 -5.33 11.27 -3.30
CA PHE A 115 -6.01 12.35 -2.61
C PHE A 115 -7.19 12.87 -3.44
N ILE A 116 -8.38 12.94 -2.84
CA ILE A 116 -9.62 13.36 -3.48
C ILE A 116 -9.89 14.83 -3.17
N ASN A 117 -10.07 15.63 -4.22
CA ASN A 117 -10.22 17.10 -4.15
C ASN A 117 -9.11 17.79 -3.33
N PRO A 118 -7.82 17.56 -3.66
CA PRO A 118 -6.70 18.22 -2.98
C PRO A 118 -6.70 19.73 -3.24
N ARG A 119 -6.47 20.54 -2.19
CA ARG A 119 -6.28 22.00 -2.37
C ARG A 119 -4.86 22.36 -2.79
N HIS A 120 -3.87 21.54 -2.41
CA HIS A 120 -2.47 21.72 -2.79
C HIS A 120 -1.99 20.54 -3.64
N THR A 121 -1.85 20.78 -4.94
CA THR A 121 -1.49 19.73 -5.92
C THR A 121 -0.01 19.74 -6.30
N LEU A 122 0.59 20.92 -6.39
CA LEU A 122 1.99 21.06 -6.76
C LEU A 122 2.89 20.86 -5.55
N LEU A 123 3.57 19.71 -5.48
CA LEU A 123 4.63 19.45 -4.51
C LEU A 123 5.95 19.26 -5.24
N THR A 124 7.00 19.94 -4.78
CA THR A 124 8.37 19.72 -5.25
C THR A 124 8.95 18.45 -4.63
N GLN A 125 10.00 17.90 -5.25
CA GLN A 125 10.69 16.73 -4.70
C GLN A 125 11.20 16.98 -3.26
N THR A 126 11.68 18.20 -2.97
CA THR A 126 12.09 18.61 -1.63
C THR A 126 10.93 18.57 -0.64
N GLN A 127 9.74 19.06 -1.02
CA GLN A 127 8.55 19.01 -0.15
C GLN A 127 8.13 17.56 0.13
N VAL A 128 8.21 16.68 -0.86
CA VAL A 128 7.92 15.26 -0.68
C VAL A 128 8.93 14.60 0.27
N ALA A 129 10.22 14.92 0.16
CA ALA A 129 11.23 14.43 1.09
C ALA A 129 10.97 14.89 2.53
N VAL A 130 10.62 16.17 2.74
CA VAL A 130 10.25 16.71 4.05
C VAL A 130 9.02 15.99 4.62
N LEU A 131 8.00 15.73 3.79
CA LEU A 131 6.81 14.97 4.21
C LEU A 131 7.16 13.54 4.64
N GLN A 132 8.05 12.87 3.92
CA GLN A 132 8.53 11.55 4.31
C GLN A 132 9.22 11.58 5.67
N SER A 133 10.14 12.54 5.89
CA SER A 133 10.83 12.71 7.17
C SER A 133 9.85 13.01 8.31
N ALA A 134 8.88 13.90 8.08
CA ALA A 134 7.86 14.23 9.08
C ALA A 134 7.03 13.00 9.51
N VAL A 135 6.62 12.15 8.55
CA VAL A 135 5.95 10.88 8.88
C VAL A 135 6.89 9.98 9.70
N ASN A 136 8.14 9.84 9.27
CA ASN A 136 9.14 9.03 9.95
C ASN A 136 9.44 9.52 11.36
N GLU A 137 9.40 10.81 11.63
CA GLU A 137 9.64 11.36 12.97
C GLU A 137 8.40 11.26 13.87
N SER A 138 7.19 11.26 13.29
CA SER A 138 5.93 11.25 14.04
C SER A 138 5.65 9.95 14.82
N THR A 139 6.26 8.83 14.43
CA THR A 139 5.97 7.53 15.03
C THR A 139 7.11 6.53 14.86
N HIS A 140 7.19 5.57 15.79
CA HIS A 140 8.08 4.41 15.70
C HIS A 140 7.38 3.17 15.13
N LEU A 141 6.05 3.21 14.95
CA LEU A 141 5.27 2.05 14.54
C LEU A 141 5.41 1.75 13.03
N VAL A 142 5.64 2.78 12.23
CA VAL A 142 5.82 2.70 10.78
C VAL A 142 6.94 3.63 10.32
N LYS A 143 7.57 3.30 9.19
CA LYS A 143 8.48 4.21 8.48
C LYS A 143 8.16 4.19 6.99
N LEU A 144 8.28 5.33 6.33
CA LEU A 144 8.16 5.54 4.90
C LEU A 144 9.53 5.60 4.23
N ARG A 145 9.57 5.06 3.00
CA ARG A 145 10.70 5.12 2.09
C ARG A 145 10.21 5.40 0.67
N HIS A 146 11.06 6.03 -0.12
CA HIS A 146 10.84 6.31 -1.54
C HIS A 146 9.49 7.00 -1.85
N LEU A 147 9.05 7.89 -0.96
CA LEU A 147 7.86 8.70 -1.17
C LEU A 147 8.05 9.58 -2.39
N GLN A 148 7.11 9.51 -3.33
CA GLN A 148 7.16 10.26 -4.60
C GLN A 148 5.76 10.47 -5.16
N ILE A 149 5.65 11.43 -6.08
CA ILE A 149 4.44 11.64 -6.88
C ILE A 149 4.55 10.81 -8.16
N VAL A 150 3.46 10.18 -8.58
CA VAL A 150 3.39 9.47 -9.87
C VAL A 150 2.11 9.82 -10.62
N ASP A 151 2.09 9.46 -11.91
CA ASP A 151 0.88 9.52 -12.71
C ASP A 151 -0.08 8.39 -12.34
N LYS A 152 -1.39 8.64 -12.51
CA LYS A 152 -2.44 7.64 -12.27
C LYS A 152 -2.26 6.35 -13.06
N LYS A 153 -1.64 6.43 -14.24
CA LYS A 153 -1.35 5.28 -15.12
C LYS A 153 -0.42 4.26 -14.46
N ASP A 154 0.43 4.68 -13.52
CA ASP A 154 1.45 3.83 -12.90
C ASP A 154 0.89 3.05 -11.70
N VAL A 155 -0.30 3.41 -11.21
CA VAL A 155 -0.97 2.72 -10.09
C VAL A 155 -1.29 1.26 -10.43
N LYS A 156 -1.43 0.91 -11.72
CA LYS A 156 -1.69 -0.48 -12.15
C LYS A 156 -0.59 -1.46 -11.72
N TYR A 157 0.66 -1.01 -11.67
CA TYR A 157 1.81 -1.84 -11.28
C TYR A 157 1.68 -2.36 -9.84
N LEU A 158 0.99 -1.62 -8.97
CA LEU A 158 0.70 -2.05 -7.60
C LEU A 158 -0.15 -3.33 -7.57
N LYS A 159 -1.18 -3.39 -8.42
CA LYS A 159 -2.11 -4.52 -8.52
C LYS A 159 -1.46 -5.74 -9.16
N GLU A 160 -0.74 -5.54 -10.27
CA GLU A 160 0.05 -6.59 -10.91
C GLU A 160 1.06 -7.20 -9.90
N GLY A 161 1.70 -6.34 -9.09
CA GLY A 161 2.60 -6.76 -8.03
C GLY A 161 1.95 -7.59 -6.91
N GLU A 162 0.68 -7.32 -6.59
CA GLU A 162 -0.06 -8.05 -5.57
C GLU A 162 -0.27 -9.50 -5.98
N GLU A 163 -0.61 -9.73 -7.25
CA GLU A 163 -1.02 -11.02 -7.81
C GLU A 163 0.13 -11.88 -8.31
N GLU A 164 1.21 -11.28 -8.81
CA GLU A 164 2.27 -12.04 -9.49
C GLU A 164 3.55 -12.18 -8.67
N LYS A 165 3.93 -11.13 -7.95
CA LYS A 165 5.28 -11.07 -7.37
C LYS A 165 5.41 -11.94 -6.13
N THR A 166 6.59 -12.50 -5.93
CA THR A 166 6.88 -13.31 -4.75
C THR A 166 6.98 -12.44 -3.50
N LYS A 167 6.78 -13.08 -2.36
CA LYS A 167 6.95 -12.47 -1.04
C LYS A 167 7.86 -13.36 -0.20
N THR A 168 8.74 -12.73 0.57
CA THR A 168 9.66 -13.41 1.47
C THR A 168 9.25 -13.16 2.91
N TYR A 169 9.31 -14.19 3.73
CA TYR A 169 8.87 -14.17 5.12
C TYR A 169 9.93 -14.75 6.05
N CYS A 170 9.92 -14.30 7.29
CA CYS A 170 10.61 -14.92 8.41
C CYS A 170 9.56 -15.25 9.48
N ALA A 171 9.47 -16.51 9.87
CA ALA A 171 8.61 -16.96 10.95
C ALA A 171 9.44 -17.47 12.11
N LEU A 172 9.09 -17.08 13.34
CA LEU A 172 9.55 -17.74 14.55
C LEU A 172 8.60 -18.90 14.84
N CYS A 173 9.14 -20.10 14.75
CA CYS A 173 8.39 -21.33 14.93
C CYS A 173 8.66 -21.97 16.29
N LEU A 174 7.64 -22.61 16.87
CA LEU A 174 7.68 -23.34 18.12
C LEU A 174 7.18 -24.78 17.91
N SER A 175 7.95 -25.77 18.35
CA SER A 175 7.45 -27.12 18.62
C SER A 175 7.34 -27.34 20.12
N THR A 176 6.13 -27.57 20.62
CA THR A 176 5.88 -27.82 22.05
C THR A 176 6.54 -29.11 22.55
N GLN A 177 6.65 -30.11 21.68
CA GLN A 177 7.30 -31.39 21.99
C GLN A 177 8.80 -31.39 21.68
N GLY A 178 9.31 -30.26 21.17
CA GLY A 178 10.66 -30.14 20.63
C GLY A 178 10.79 -30.76 19.24
N TYR A 179 11.97 -30.65 18.65
CA TYR A 179 12.28 -31.25 17.35
C TYR A 179 13.74 -31.73 17.33
N ASN A 180 14.06 -32.65 16.42
CA ASN A 180 15.43 -33.05 16.15
C ASN A 180 15.94 -32.39 14.85
N THR A 181 17.26 -32.38 14.65
CA THR A 181 17.87 -31.77 13.46
C THR A 181 17.32 -32.38 12.16
N ALA A 182 17.12 -33.69 12.13
CA ALA A 182 16.55 -34.40 10.98
C ALA A 182 15.16 -33.87 10.57
N ALA A 183 14.35 -33.37 11.52
CA ALA A 183 13.07 -32.75 11.20
C ALA A 183 13.23 -31.43 10.44
N LEU A 184 14.25 -30.63 10.77
CA LEU A 184 14.57 -29.40 10.04
C LEU A 184 15.24 -29.69 8.70
N ASP A 185 16.07 -30.74 8.62
CA ASP A 185 16.70 -31.17 7.36
C ASP A 185 15.64 -31.49 6.30
N LYS A 186 14.56 -32.18 6.67
CA LYS A 186 13.40 -32.39 5.78
C LYS A 186 12.80 -31.10 5.24
N LEU A 187 12.76 -30.01 6.03
CA LEU A 187 12.29 -28.71 5.55
C LEU A 187 13.29 -28.06 4.60
N ASN A 188 14.59 -28.19 4.89
CA ASN A 188 15.67 -27.62 4.08
C ASN A 188 15.86 -28.34 2.75
N GLU A 189 15.41 -29.59 2.63
CA GLU A 189 15.36 -30.35 1.37
C GLU A 189 14.21 -29.92 0.45
N LEU A 190 13.23 -29.16 0.95
CA LEU A 190 12.09 -28.71 0.17
C LEU A 190 12.45 -27.49 -0.70
N SER A 191 12.10 -27.58 -1.98
CA SER A 191 12.18 -26.49 -2.96
C SER A 191 11.04 -26.64 -3.96
N GLU A 192 10.51 -25.50 -4.44
CA GLU A 192 9.41 -25.45 -5.41
C GLU A 192 8.20 -26.34 -5.03
N VAL A 193 7.77 -26.24 -3.77
CA VAL A 193 6.67 -27.07 -3.23
C VAL A 193 5.33 -26.55 -3.72
N SER A 194 4.59 -27.40 -4.42
CA SER A 194 3.18 -27.15 -4.76
C SER A 194 2.26 -27.43 -3.58
N VAL A 195 1.49 -26.42 -3.18
CA VAL A 195 0.59 -26.42 -2.03
C VAL A 195 -0.83 -26.10 -2.48
N GLU A 196 -1.75 -27.02 -2.21
CA GLU A 196 -3.18 -26.82 -2.40
C GLU A 196 -3.77 -26.13 -1.16
N GLN A 197 -4.20 -24.88 -1.31
CA GLN A 197 -4.81 -24.11 -0.23
C GLN A 197 -6.28 -23.81 -0.52
N LYS A 198 -7.19 -24.39 0.27
CA LYS A 198 -8.55 -23.87 0.38
C LYS A 198 -8.53 -22.53 1.09
N THR A 199 -9.51 -21.70 0.77
CA THR A 199 -9.69 -20.39 1.44
C THR A 199 -9.77 -20.61 2.96
N PRO A 200 -8.86 -19.99 3.75
CA PRO A 200 -8.75 -20.29 5.18
C PRO A 200 -10.03 -20.05 5.95
N LEU A 201 -10.31 -20.88 6.96
CA LEU A 201 -11.52 -20.76 7.78
C LEU A 201 -11.72 -19.34 8.34
N ARG A 202 -10.65 -18.74 8.88
CA ARG A 202 -10.68 -17.40 9.49
C ARG A 202 -11.01 -16.25 8.54
N VAL A 203 -11.02 -16.47 7.22
CA VAL A 203 -11.37 -15.45 6.22
C VAL A 203 -12.60 -15.83 5.38
N LEU A 204 -13.22 -16.99 5.62
CA LEU A 204 -14.39 -17.46 4.85
C LEU A 204 -15.59 -16.51 4.92
N HIS A 205 -15.76 -15.77 6.01
CA HIS A 205 -16.82 -14.76 6.13
C HIS A 205 -16.64 -13.56 5.20
N ARG A 206 -15.45 -13.40 4.59
CA ARG A 206 -15.10 -12.27 3.72
C ARG A 206 -14.71 -12.69 2.31
N ARG A 207 -14.41 -13.97 2.08
CA ARG A 207 -13.87 -14.47 0.82
C ARG A 207 -14.63 -15.72 0.37
N PRO A 208 -14.92 -15.85 -0.93
CA PRO A 208 -15.59 -17.04 -1.44
C PRO A 208 -14.71 -18.27 -1.24
N LEU A 209 -15.34 -19.40 -0.93
CA LEU A 209 -14.67 -20.68 -0.82
C LEU A 209 -14.08 -21.07 -2.19
N ALA A 210 -12.76 -21.19 -2.26
CA ALA A 210 -12.06 -21.73 -3.41
C ALA A 210 -10.77 -22.43 -2.96
N THR A 211 -10.37 -23.44 -3.73
CA THR A 211 -9.05 -24.10 -3.64
C THR A 211 -8.11 -23.45 -4.65
N ARG A 212 -6.89 -23.18 -4.24
CA ARG A 212 -5.87 -22.58 -5.11
C ARG A 212 -4.54 -23.27 -4.89
N THR A 213 -3.92 -23.69 -5.97
CA THR A 213 -2.52 -24.14 -5.98
C THR A 213 -1.61 -22.93 -5.81
N ARG A 214 -0.64 -23.06 -4.91
CA ARG A 214 0.39 -22.05 -4.61
C ARG A 214 1.75 -22.73 -4.59
N ILE A 215 2.78 -21.96 -4.93
CA ILE A 215 4.16 -22.46 -4.92
C ILE A 215 4.91 -21.82 -3.76
N VAL A 216 5.54 -22.64 -2.93
CA VAL A 216 6.57 -22.22 -1.99
C VAL A 216 7.91 -22.50 -2.65
N HIS A 217 8.56 -21.44 -3.14
CA HIS A 217 9.78 -21.53 -3.94
C HIS A 217 10.95 -22.03 -3.10
N THR A 218 11.16 -21.43 -1.93
CA THR A 218 12.26 -21.79 -1.04
C THR A 218 11.81 -21.87 0.40
N ILE A 219 12.43 -22.80 1.13
CA ILE A 219 12.27 -23.00 2.56
C ILE A 219 13.66 -23.12 3.18
N THR A 220 13.90 -22.42 4.29
CA THR A 220 15.12 -22.59 5.08
C THR A 220 14.79 -22.52 6.55
N ALA A 221 15.02 -23.61 7.27
CA ALA A 221 14.84 -23.73 8.70
C ALA A 221 16.20 -23.66 9.41
N VAL A 222 16.33 -22.71 10.33
CA VAL A 222 17.55 -22.48 11.12
C VAL A 222 17.23 -22.67 12.60
N PRO A 223 17.85 -23.65 13.28
CA PRO A 223 17.57 -23.92 14.69
C PRO A 223 17.95 -22.73 15.59
N ILE A 224 17.18 -22.51 16.66
CA ILE A 224 17.54 -21.61 17.76
C ILE A 224 17.87 -22.44 19.00
N ASP A 225 16.96 -23.31 19.41
CA ASP A 225 17.11 -24.26 20.51
C ASP A 225 16.25 -25.52 20.26
N LEU A 226 16.05 -26.37 21.27
CA LEU A 226 15.30 -27.64 21.15
C LEU A 226 13.81 -27.46 20.76
N HIS A 227 13.24 -26.27 20.95
CA HIS A 227 11.82 -25.97 20.73
C HIS A 227 11.59 -24.88 19.70
N TYR A 228 12.53 -23.95 19.52
CA TYR A 228 12.40 -22.82 18.62
C TYR A 228 13.33 -22.92 17.41
N PHE A 229 12.83 -22.50 16.25
CA PHE A 229 13.62 -22.29 15.04
C PHE A 229 13.08 -21.12 14.23
N LYS A 230 13.91 -20.54 13.36
CA LYS A 230 13.47 -19.58 12.36
C LYS A 230 13.19 -20.30 11.05
N LEU A 231 12.10 -19.93 10.41
CA LEU A 231 11.72 -20.41 9.09
C LEU A 231 11.71 -19.25 8.11
N TYR A 232 12.59 -19.28 7.13
CA TYR A 232 12.62 -18.36 6.01
C TYR A 232 11.89 -18.99 4.82
N LEU A 233 10.97 -18.23 4.23
CA LEU A 233 10.12 -18.70 3.14
C LEU A 233 10.13 -17.69 2.00
N THR A 234 10.22 -18.15 0.76
CA THR A 234 9.82 -17.37 -0.42
C THR A 234 8.64 -18.03 -1.09
N THR A 235 7.53 -17.31 -1.24
CA THR A 235 6.29 -17.88 -1.77
C THR A 235 5.74 -17.09 -2.93
N GLN A 236 4.94 -17.77 -3.75
CA GLN A 236 4.02 -17.14 -4.69
C GLN A 236 3.09 -16.17 -3.94
N ALA A 237 2.63 -15.15 -4.66
CA ALA A 237 1.58 -14.24 -4.20
C ALA A 237 0.33 -14.97 -3.67
N GLY A 238 -0.26 -14.42 -2.61
CA GLY A 238 -1.51 -14.92 -2.04
C GLY A 238 -1.39 -16.27 -1.32
N THR A 239 -0.19 -16.75 -1.03
CA THR A 239 0.04 -17.93 -0.18
C THR A 239 -0.26 -17.59 1.28
N TYR A 240 -1.06 -18.42 1.94
CA TYR A 240 -1.44 -18.25 3.34
C TYR A 240 -0.45 -18.98 4.25
N ILE A 241 0.53 -18.23 4.79
CA ILE A 241 1.65 -18.78 5.56
C ILE A 241 1.21 -19.44 6.88
N LYS A 242 0.27 -18.80 7.60
CA LYS A 242 -0.25 -19.35 8.86
C LYS A 242 -0.91 -20.71 8.62
N GLU A 243 -1.66 -20.86 7.55
CA GLU A 243 -2.33 -22.12 7.22
C GLU A 243 -1.37 -23.17 6.63
N PHE A 244 -0.33 -22.75 5.89
CA PHE A 244 0.75 -23.66 5.44
C PHE A 244 1.50 -24.32 6.60
N LYS A 245 1.51 -23.69 7.78
CA LYS A 245 2.05 -24.28 9.01
C LYS A 245 1.27 -25.49 9.50
N HIS A 246 -0.04 -25.30 9.77
CA HIS A 246 -0.86 -26.26 10.52
C HIS A 246 -1.86 -27.05 9.66
N GLY A 247 -1.97 -26.73 8.37
CA GLY A 247 -2.86 -27.42 7.44
C GLY A 247 -4.33 -27.00 7.51
N ASP A 248 -4.71 -26.08 8.40
CA ASP A 248 -6.09 -25.58 8.58
C ASP A 248 -7.16 -26.70 8.59
N LEU A 249 -6.97 -27.71 9.43
CA LEU A 249 -7.85 -28.90 9.50
C LEU A 249 -7.96 -29.67 8.17
N GLY A 250 -6.83 -29.85 7.47
CA GLY A 250 -6.76 -30.56 6.19
C GLY A 250 -7.16 -29.72 4.97
N ARG A 251 -7.31 -28.41 5.14
CA ARG A 251 -7.63 -27.45 4.08
C ARG A 251 -6.40 -26.94 3.32
N THR A 252 -5.20 -27.13 3.87
CA THR A 252 -3.91 -26.86 3.21
C THR A 252 -3.06 -28.12 3.18
N ASN A 253 -2.64 -28.53 1.98
CA ASN A 253 -1.84 -29.75 1.77
C ASN A 253 -0.82 -29.58 0.63
N PRO A 254 0.45 -30.00 0.81
CA PRO A 254 1.07 -30.39 2.07
C PRO A 254 1.14 -29.22 3.06
N ASN A 255 1.44 -29.49 4.32
CA ASN A 255 1.73 -28.47 5.33
C ASN A 255 2.97 -28.84 6.17
N LEU A 256 3.59 -27.83 6.79
CA LEU A 256 4.86 -27.99 7.50
C LEU A 256 4.78 -29.01 8.62
N ARG A 257 3.68 -29.03 9.40
CA ARG A 257 3.45 -30.01 10.48
C ARG A 257 3.55 -31.46 9.97
N GLN A 258 2.94 -31.75 8.82
CA GLN A 258 3.03 -33.08 8.21
C GLN A 258 4.45 -33.43 7.76
N VAL A 259 5.18 -32.47 7.20
CA VAL A 259 6.56 -32.69 6.72
C VAL A 259 7.50 -33.03 7.89
N ILE A 260 7.45 -32.23 8.95
CA ILE A 260 8.36 -32.42 10.08
C ILE A 260 7.93 -33.56 11.02
N GLY A 261 6.64 -33.90 11.04
CA GLY A 261 6.09 -34.96 11.87
C GLY A 261 5.98 -34.61 13.37
N VAL A 262 6.09 -33.32 13.70
CA VAL A 262 5.91 -32.79 15.06
C VAL A 262 4.92 -31.63 15.04
N ASP A 263 4.35 -31.33 16.21
CA ASP A 263 3.47 -30.18 16.36
C ASP A 263 4.24 -28.87 16.15
N LEU A 264 3.60 -27.92 15.47
CA LEU A 264 4.23 -26.67 15.05
C LEU A 264 3.29 -25.49 15.23
N ASP A 265 3.77 -24.45 15.89
CA ASP A 265 3.15 -23.13 15.95
C ASP A 265 4.05 -22.02 15.37
N ILE A 266 3.43 -20.91 14.93
CA ILE A 266 4.12 -19.70 14.50
C ILE A 266 3.83 -18.66 15.57
N VAL A 267 4.86 -18.33 16.34
CA VAL A 267 4.79 -17.34 17.42
C VAL A 267 4.81 -15.93 16.85
N ALA A 268 5.57 -15.73 15.77
CA ALA A 268 5.72 -14.45 15.13
C ALA A 268 6.00 -14.62 13.63
N LEU A 269 5.47 -13.72 12.82
CA LEU A 269 5.67 -13.70 11.37
C LEU A 269 6.02 -12.29 10.91
N ASP A 270 6.99 -12.21 10.02
CA ASP A 270 7.45 -10.98 9.40
C ASP A 270 7.45 -11.15 7.87
N VAL A 271 7.00 -10.11 7.17
CA VAL A 271 7.26 -9.93 5.74
C VAL A 271 8.63 -9.29 5.62
N GLU A 272 9.60 -9.99 5.04
CA GLU A 272 10.96 -9.48 4.84
C GLU A 272 11.10 -8.75 3.51
N ASN A 273 10.38 -9.21 2.48
CA ASN A 273 10.44 -8.60 1.16
C ASN A 273 9.13 -8.77 0.38
N VAL A 274 8.79 -7.75 -0.40
CA VAL A 274 7.75 -7.79 -1.43
C VAL A 274 8.47 -7.55 -2.76
N ALA A 275 8.59 -8.58 -3.60
CA ALA A 275 9.43 -8.57 -4.80
C ALA A 275 8.81 -7.80 -5.98
N LEU A 276 8.30 -6.60 -5.71
CA LEU A 276 7.80 -5.66 -6.70
C LEU A 276 8.82 -4.54 -6.85
N ASP A 277 9.32 -4.32 -8.07
CA ASP A 277 10.24 -3.21 -8.39
C ASP A 277 9.45 -1.92 -8.72
N TRP A 278 8.51 -1.58 -7.84
CA TRP A 278 7.70 -0.37 -7.93
C TRP A 278 7.18 0.02 -6.54
N PRO A 279 7.15 1.32 -6.16
CA PRO A 279 7.61 2.45 -6.96
C PRO A 279 9.13 2.47 -7.13
N PRO A 280 9.67 3.19 -8.13
CA PRO A 280 11.12 3.31 -8.33
C PRO A 280 11.81 3.79 -7.06
N LYS A 281 13.04 3.31 -6.82
CA LYS A 281 13.84 3.83 -5.71
C LYS A 281 14.23 5.28 -6.03
N CYS A 282 13.86 6.21 -5.15
CA CYS A 282 14.40 7.57 -5.21
C CYS A 282 15.92 7.51 -4.96
N SER A 283 16.71 8.29 -5.69
CA SER A 283 18.13 8.51 -5.37
C SER A 283 18.25 9.07 -3.96
N GLU A 284 19.13 8.46 -3.16
CA GLU A 284 19.46 8.92 -1.80
C GLU A 284 20.19 10.27 -1.82
#